data_AF-A0A536I7A6-F1
#
_entry.id   AF-A0A536I7A6-F1
#
_cell.length_a   1.000
_cell.length_b   1.000
_cell.length_c   1.000
_cell.angle_alpha   90.00
_cell.angle_beta   90.00
_cell.angle_gamma   90.00
#
_symmetry.space_group_name_H-M   'P 1'
#
loop_
_entity.id
_entity.type
_entity.pdbx_description
1 polymer ?
#
loop_
_entity_poly.entity_id
_entity_poly.type
_entity_poly.pdbx_seq_one_letter_code
_entity_poly.pdbx_strand_id
1 'polypeptide(L)'
;MWAALHPTHGGSSMARSTQKTSTDRPNVTPAAPASSARRNRTGIPWKRYFTRPDTAPFDEVQWETREAVINNEKGEIVFEQHDVEIPTTWSQVATNVVVSKYFRGVIGTPERERSVKQLIGRVVRAIHGWANKQGYFATPEAAVVFRDELTHLLVHQKAAFN
;
A
#
# COMPACT_ATOMS: atom_id res chain seq x y z
N MET A 1 -8.52 -42.83 49.19
CA MET A 1 -8.65 -43.17 50.64
C MET A 1 -8.51 -41.86 51.39
N TRP A 2 -9.49 -41.27 52.07
CA TRP A 2 -10.70 -41.73 52.77
C TRP A 2 -11.90 -40.84 52.35
N ALA A 3 -13.07 -41.37 52.03
CA ALA A 3 -14.11 -42.04 52.84
C ALA A 3 -15.24 -41.06 53.20
N ALA A 4 -16.42 -41.42 52.69
CA ALA A 4 -17.71 -40.76 52.81
C ALA A 4 -18.30 -40.89 54.23
N LEU A 5 -19.35 -40.12 54.50
CA LEU A 5 -20.46 -40.48 55.39
C LEU A 5 -21.72 -39.66 55.04
N HIS A 6 -22.72 -40.35 54.50
CA HIS A 6 -24.17 -40.04 54.57
C HIS A 6 -24.75 -40.83 55.78
N PRO A 7 -26.10 -40.97 56.04
CA PRO A 7 -27.33 -40.19 55.71
C PRO A 7 -28.31 -40.06 56.93
N THR A 8 -29.59 -39.72 56.64
CA THR A 8 -30.89 -40.04 57.30
C THR A 8 -31.57 -38.88 58.05
N HIS A 9 -32.89 -38.69 58.13
CA HIS A 9 -34.12 -39.04 57.38
C HIS A 9 -35.27 -38.21 58.00
N GLY A 10 -36.42 -38.10 57.31
CA GLY A 10 -37.72 -37.64 57.85
C GLY A 10 -38.14 -36.25 57.37
N GLY A 11 -39.38 -35.94 56.97
CA GLY A 11 -40.66 -36.63 56.95
C GLY A 11 -41.71 -35.68 56.35
N SER A 12 -42.81 -36.23 55.85
CA SER A 12 -43.90 -35.60 55.08
C SER A 12 -44.55 -34.33 55.66
N SER A 13 -45.05 -33.45 54.80
CA SER A 13 -46.40 -32.86 54.95
C SER A 13 -46.88 -32.16 53.67
N MET A 14 -48.10 -32.52 53.22
CA MET A 14 -48.86 -31.79 52.21
C MET A 14 -49.47 -30.52 52.83
N ALA A 15 -49.38 -29.39 52.13
CA ALA A 15 -50.33 -28.29 52.28
C ALA A 15 -50.49 -27.54 50.95
N ARG A 16 -51.74 -27.14 50.71
CA ARG A 16 -52.35 -26.64 49.47
C ARG A 16 -52.38 -25.11 49.45
N SER A 17 -52.55 -24.54 48.25
CA SER A 17 -52.84 -23.11 47.96
C SER A 17 -51.67 -22.14 48.20
N THR A 18 -51.31 -21.22 47.32
CA THR A 18 -52.08 -20.45 46.34
C THR A 18 -51.12 -19.93 45.26
N GLN A 19 -51.56 -20.02 44.02
CA GLN A 19 -50.90 -19.48 42.83
C GLN A 19 -50.95 -17.94 42.87
N LYS A 20 -49.79 -17.28 42.87
CA LYS A 20 -49.68 -15.86 42.50
C LYS A 20 -48.63 -15.75 41.40
N THR A 21 -49.15 -15.66 40.19
CA THR A 21 -48.44 -15.34 38.95
C THR A 21 -47.76 -13.97 39.09
N SER A 22 -46.42 -13.96 39.17
CA SER A 22 -45.61 -12.79 38.83
C SER A 22 -44.66 -13.19 37.71
N THR A 23 -45.08 -12.87 36.49
CA THR A 23 -44.34 -13.08 35.25
C THR A 23 -43.12 -12.17 35.24
N ASP A 24 -41.97 -12.69 35.66
CA ASP A 24 -40.67 -12.02 35.46
C ASP A 24 -40.27 -12.23 33.99
N ARG A 25 -40.50 -11.20 33.16
CA ARG A 25 -40.00 -11.16 31.79
C ARG A 25 -38.63 -10.48 31.83
N PRO A 26 -37.55 -11.10 31.34
CA PRO A 26 -36.33 -10.35 31.08
C PRO A 26 -36.64 -9.32 30.00
N ASN A 27 -36.50 -8.04 30.35
CA ASN A 27 -36.61 -6.93 29.42
C ASN A 27 -35.37 -6.96 28.51
N VAL A 28 -35.38 -7.83 27.50
CA VAL A 28 -34.41 -7.77 26.40
C VAL A 28 -34.80 -6.56 25.56
N THR A 29 -34.24 -5.41 25.91
CA THR A 29 -34.24 -4.25 25.03
C THR A 29 -33.57 -4.69 23.72
N PRO A 30 -34.23 -4.58 22.55
CA PRO A 30 -33.53 -4.76 21.29
C PRO A 30 -32.44 -3.70 21.25
N ALA A 31 -31.18 -4.12 21.25
CA ALA A 31 -30.08 -3.22 20.95
C ALA A 31 -30.41 -2.57 19.60
N ALA A 32 -30.64 -1.26 19.61
CA ALA A 32 -30.74 -0.47 18.40
C ALA A 32 -29.57 -0.87 17.51
N PRO A 33 -29.78 -1.06 16.19
CA PRO A 33 -28.65 -1.33 15.31
C PRO A 33 -27.66 -0.21 15.56
N ALA A 34 -26.44 -0.57 16.01
CA ALA A 34 -25.35 0.37 16.08
C ALA A 34 -25.31 1.01 14.69
N SER A 35 -25.74 2.26 14.61
CA SER A 35 -25.73 3.00 13.37
C SER A 35 -24.27 2.94 12.98
N SER A 36 -23.98 2.19 11.92
CA SER A 36 -22.67 2.22 11.32
C SER A 36 -22.54 3.67 10.92
N ALA A 37 -21.82 4.43 11.75
CA ALA A 37 -21.48 5.79 11.44
C ALA A 37 -20.76 5.65 10.11
N ARG A 38 -21.50 5.93 9.04
CA ARG A 38 -21.02 6.04 7.68
C ARG A 38 -20.11 7.25 7.77
N ARG A 39 -18.87 7.02 8.23
CA ARG A 39 -17.79 7.95 8.03
C ARG A 39 -17.76 8.11 6.54
N ASN A 40 -18.30 9.23 6.05
CA ASN A 40 -18.13 9.67 4.68
C ASN A 40 -16.62 9.63 4.44
N ARG A 41 -16.13 8.55 3.83
CA ARG A 41 -14.76 8.44 3.36
C ARG A 41 -14.71 9.33 2.13
N THR A 42 -14.49 10.62 2.33
CA THR A 42 -14.39 11.65 1.28
C THR A 42 -13.08 11.56 0.52
N GLY A 43 -12.62 10.35 0.21
CA GLY A 43 -11.46 10.13 -0.63
C GLY A 43 -11.89 9.97 -2.08
N ILE A 44 -10.95 10.18 -3.00
CA ILE A 44 -11.15 10.02 -4.44
C ILE A 44 -11.10 8.53 -4.79
N PRO A 45 -12.12 7.97 -5.46
CA PRO A 45 -12.02 6.64 -6.05
C PRO A 45 -11.09 6.69 -7.27
N TRP A 46 -10.21 5.71 -7.41
CA TRP A 46 -9.30 5.61 -8.55
C TRP A 46 -9.66 4.42 -9.44
N LYS A 47 -9.57 4.62 -10.76
CA LYS A 47 -9.79 3.57 -11.77
C LYS A 47 -8.48 3.26 -12.46
N ARG A 48 -8.26 1.99 -12.81
CA ARG A 48 -7.14 1.56 -13.66
C ARG A 48 -7.44 1.93 -15.12
N TYR A 49 -6.43 2.40 -15.82
CA TYR A 49 -6.51 2.76 -17.24
C TYR A 49 -5.39 2.09 -18.03
N PHE A 50 -4.15 2.18 -17.54
CA PHE A 50 -2.98 1.63 -18.23
C PHE A 50 -2.46 0.35 -17.60
N THR A 51 -2.75 0.12 -16.31
CA THR A 51 -2.18 -0.99 -15.54
C THR A 51 -3.15 -2.13 -15.35
N ARG A 52 -2.61 -3.33 -15.11
CA ARG A 52 -3.38 -4.53 -14.77
C ARG A 52 -3.33 -4.83 -13.27
N PRO A 53 -4.39 -5.41 -12.69
CA PRO A 53 -4.29 -6.07 -11.40
C PRO A 53 -3.18 -7.13 -11.42
N ASP A 54 -2.51 -7.31 -10.29
CA ASP A 54 -1.52 -8.38 -10.05
C ASP A 54 -0.25 -8.34 -10.94
N THR A 55 -0.03 -7.28 -11.71
CA THR A 55 1.20 -7.05 -12.49
C THR A 55 1.85 -5.74 -12.05
N ALA A 56 3.13 -5.78 -11.68
CA ALA A 56 3.84 -4.55 -11.37
C ALA A 56 4.15 -3.79 -12.68
N PRO A 57 3.92 -2.46 -12.76
CA PRO A 57 4.11 -1.73 -14.02
C PRO A 57 5.52 -1.83 -14.61
N PHE A 58 6.55 -2.05 -13.79
CA PHE A 58 7.92 -2.23 -14.27
C PHE A 58 8.17 -3.57 -14.96
N ASP A 59 7.37 -4.60 -14.66
CA ASP A 59 7.50 -5.94 -15.24
C ASP A 59 7.00 -5.98 -16.70
N GLU A 60 6.19 -4.99 -17.08
CA GLU A 60 5.67 -4.83 -18.45
C GLU A 60 6.64 -4.07 -19.38
N VAL A 61 7.79 -3.62 -18.84
CA VAL A 61 8.80 -2.85 -19.55
C VAL A 61 10.02 -3.73 -19.81
N GLN A 62 10.59 -3.63 -21.00
CA GLN A 62 11.88 -4.24 -21.30
C GLN A 62 13.02 -3.32 -20.82
N TRP A 63 14.01 -3.92 -20.18
CA TRP A 63 15.13 -3.22 -19.56
C TRP A 63 16.44 -3.71 -20.13
N GLU A 64 17.42 -2.81 -20.20
CA GLU A 64 18.78 -3.16 -20.55
C GLU A 64 19.78 -2.38 -19.72
N THR A 65 21.00 -2.90 -19.68
CA THR A 65 22.12 -2.27 -18.98
C THR A 65 22.92 -1.44 -19.96
N ARG A 66 23.18 -0.18 -19.63
CA ARG A 66 23.95 0.75 -20.46
C ARG A 66 25.05 1.42 -19.65
N GLU A 67 25.91 2.14 -20.36
CA GLU A 67 26.83 3.11 -19.79
C GLU A 67 26.30 4.51 -20.05
N ALA A 68 26.45 5.41 -19.07
CA ALA A 68 26.10 6.81 -19.20
C ALA A 68 27.38 7.64 -19.26
N VAL A 69 27.70 8.18 -20.43
CA VAL A 69 28.95 8.94 -20.68
C VAL A 69 28.61 10.30 -21.28
N ILE A 70 29.16 11.37 -20.72
CA ILE A 70 29.03 12.73 -21.22
C ILE A 70 30.42 13.30 -21.49
N ASN A 71 30.61 13.82 -22.71
CA ASN A 71 31.84 14.47 -23.13
C ASN A 71 31.64 15.98 -23.23
N ASN A 72 32.72 16.75 -23.05
CA ASN A 72 32.74 18.17 -23.38
C ASN A 72 32.98 18.42 -24.87
N GLU A 73 33.03 19.69 -25.28
CA GLU A 73 33.26 20.11 -26.68
C GLU A 73 34.62 19.65 -27.24
N LYS A 74 35.59 19.34 -26.36
CA LYS A 74 36.91 18.82 -26.72
C LYS A 74 36.94 17.29 -26.79
N GLY A 75 35.83 16.62 -26.50
CA GLY A 75 35.73 15.16 -26.46
C GLY A 75 36.19 14.52 -25.15
N GLU A 76 36.52 15.30 -24.12
CA GLU A 76 36.96 14.77 -22.82
C GLU A 76 35.74 14.34 -21.99
N ILE A 77 35.84 13.20 -21.30
CA ILE A 77 34.78 12.68 -20.43
C ILE A 77 34.64 13.60 -19.21
N VAL A 78 33.45 14.15 -19.03
CA VAL A 78 33.09 14.98 -17.85
C VAL A 78 32.18 14.26 -16.86
N PHE A 79 31.57 13.16 -17.29
CA PHE A 79 30.75 12.30 -16.44
C PHE A 79 30.70 10.89 -17.02
N GLU A 80 30.81 9.90 -16.15
CA GLU A 80 30.69 8.49 -16.51
C GLU A 80 30.05 7.67 -15.38
N GLN A 81 29.14 6.77 -15.74
CA GLN A 81 28.65 5.72 -14.85
C GLN A 81 28.27 4.47 -15.65
N HIS A 82 28.88 3.34 -15.31
CA HIS A 82 28.60 2.03 -15.90
C HIS A 82 27.43 1.32 -15.20
N ASP A 83 27.00 0.23 -15.82
CA ASP A 83 25.97 -0.71 -15.39
C ASP A 83 24.67 -0.05 -14.89
N VAL A 84 24.12 0.87 -15.69
CA VAL A 84 22.85 1.50 -15.38
C VAL A 84 21.69 0.79 -16.09
N GLU A 85 20.68 0.40 -15.33
CA GLU A 85 19.47 -0.24 -15.85
C GLU A 85 18.46 0.81 -16.33
N ILE A 86 18.17 0.80 -17.63
CA ILE A 86 17.34 1.79 -18.32
C ILE A 86 16.28 1.05 -19.17
N PRO A 87 15.07 1.61 -19.38
CA PRO A 87 14.13 1.07 -20.34
C PRO A 87 14.74 1.05 -21.75
N THR A 88 14.56 -0.04 -22.49
CA THR A 88 15.10 -0.17 -23.87
C THR A 88 14.58 0.93 -24.80
N THR A 89 13.38 1.45 -24.54
CA THR A 89 12.74 2.51 -25.32
C THR A 89 13.35 3.90 -25.14
N TRP A 90 14.14 4.12 -24.08
CA TRP A 90 14.78 5.42 -23.85
C TRP A 90 16.00 5.57 -24.74
N SER A 91 16.31 6.79 -25.18
CA SER A 91 17.53 7.05 -25.97
C SER A 91 18.80 7.07 -25.10
N GLN A 92 19.97 6.98 -25.73
CA GLN A 92 21.25 7.17 -25.04
C GLN A 92 21.36 8.60 -24.45
N VAL A 93 20.83 9.61 -25.13
CA VAL A 93 20.78 10.98 -24.59
C VAL A 93 19.94 11.05 -23.32
N ALA A 94 18.78 10.39 -23.30
CA ALA A 94 17.95 10.30 -22.09
C ALA A 94 18.67 9.54 -20.96
N THR A 95 19.42 8.49 -21.29
CA THR A 95 20.27 7.75 -20.34
C THR A 95 21.31 8.67 -19.70
N ASN A 96 22.06 9.41 -20.52
CA ASN A 96 23.10 10.32 -20.03
C ASN A 96 22.52 11.42 -19.13
N VAL A 97 21.41 12.03 -19.52
CA VAL A 97 20.76 13.09 -18.74
C VAL A 97 20.18 12.54 -17.44
N VAL A 98 19.47 11.40 -17.48
CA VAL A 98 18.81 10.88 -16.28
C VAL A 98 19.84 10.48 -15.20
N VAL A 99 20.91 9.82 -15.62
CA VAL A 99 21.94 9.31 -14.72
C VAL A 99 22.82 10.43 -14.17
N SER A 100 23.17 11.43 -14.98
CA SER A 100 24.03 12.54 -14.51
C SER A 100 23.30 13.54 -13.62
N LYS A 101 21.99 13.75 -13.83
CA LYS A 101 21.24 14.81 -13.14
C LYS A 101 20.31 14.32 -12.03
N TYR A 102 19.72 13.14 -12.17
CA TYR A 102 18.59 12.72 -11.32
C TYR A 102 18.86 11.49 -10.46
N PHE A 103 19.83 10.65 -10.84
CA PHE A 103 20.28 9.56 -9.98
C PHE A 103 20.91 10.12 -8.70
N ARG A 104 20.44 9.62 -7.56
CA ARG A 104 20.95 10.00 -6.24
C ARG A 104 22.12 9.13 -5.83
N GLY A 105 22.88 9.63 -4.85
CA GLY A 105 24.05 8.96 -4.30
C GLY A 105 25.35 9.36 -5.00
N VAL A 106 26.46 9.13 -4.31
CA VAL A 106 27.80 9.46 -4.80
C VAL A 106 28.30 8.34 -5.71
N ILE A 107 28.90 8.67 -6.86
CA ILE A 107 29.43 7.65 -7.78
C ILE A 107 30.46 6.77 -7.05
N GLY A 108 30.40 5.46 -7.28
CA GLY A 108 31.28 4.47 -6.63
C GLY A 108 30.81 4.02 -5.25
N THR A 109 29.72 4.59 -4.72
CA THR A 109 29.14 4.17 -3.43
C THR A 109 27.95 3.21 -3.63
N PRO A 110 27.67 2.32 -2.65
CA PRO A 110 26.50 1.44 -2.71
C PRO A 110 25.16 2.18 -2.77
N GLU A 111 25.10 3.40 -2.25
CA GLU A 111 23.89 4.22 -2.23
C GLU A 111 23.58 4.86 -3.59
N ARG A 112 24.51 4.77 -4.56
CA ARG A 112 24.32 5.29 -5.91
C ARG A 112 23.18 4.54 -6.59
N GLU A 113 22.17 5.28 -7.04
CA GLU A 113 21.16 4.72 -7.92
C GLU A 113 21.83 4.22 -9.21
N ARG A 114 21.48 3.00 -9.61
CA ARG A 114 21.91 2.35 -10.85
C ARG A 114 20.74 1.91 -11.72
N SER A 115 19.51 2.31 -11.39
CA SER A 115 18.33 1.95 -12.18
C SER A 115 17.28 3.07 -12.20
N VAL A 116 16.67 3.29 -13.36
CA VAL A 116 15.50 4.17 -13.49
C VAL A 116 14.33 3.67 -12.63
N LYS A 117 14.24 2.37 -12.32
CA LYS A 117 13.25 1.83 -11.35
C LYS A 117 13.42 2.45 -9.97
N GLN A 118 14.66 2.65 -9.52
CA GLN A 118 14.95 3.25 -8.21
C GLN A 118 14.53 4.73 -8.18
N LEU A 119 14.90 5.48 -9.22
CA LEU A 119 14.52 6.88 -9.40
C LEU A 119 12.99 7.05 -9.41
N ILE A 120 12.29 6.36 -10.31
CA ILE A 120 10.83 6.44 -10.43
C ILE A 120 10.17 5.96 -9.14
N GLY A 121 10.60 4.82 -8.61
CA GLY A 121 10.07 4.26 -7.36
C GLY A 121 10.19 5.24 -6.20
N ARG A 122 11.29 5.99 -6.10
CA ARG A 122 11.47 7.03 -5.09
C ARG A 122 10.47 8.18 -5.25
N VAL A 123 10.27 8.68 -6.47
CA VAL A 123 9.29 9.74 -6.76
C VAL A 123 7.87 9.27 -6.44
N VAL A 124 7.48 8.10 -6.94
CA VAL A 124 6.16 7.52 -6.71
C VAL A 124 5.91 7.30 -5.22
N ARG A 125 6.88 6.75 -4.47
CA ARG A 125 6.76 6.55 -3.02
C ARG A 125 6.52 7.86 -2.27
N ALA A 126 7.21 8.94 -2.63
CA ALA A 126 7.04 10.24 -2.00
C ALA A 126 5.62 10.80 -2.22
N ILE A 127 5.18 10.86 -3.49
CA ILE A 127 3.87 11.39 -3.87
C ILE A 127 2.74 10.53 -3.28
N HIS A 128 2.80 9.22 -3.43
CA HIS A 128 1.83 8.29 -2.85
C HIS A 128 1.79 8.40 -1.31
N GLY A 129 2.95 8.59 -0.66
CA GLY A 129 3.04 8.80 0.78
C GLY A 129 2.31 10.07 1.24
N TRP A 130 2.50 11.19 0.53
CA TRP A 130 1.77 12.43 0.82
C TRP A 130 0.28 12.31 0.59
N ALA A 131 -0.14 11.69 -0.52
CA ALA A 131 -1.55 11.47 -0.84
C ALA A 131 -2.26 10.63 0.22
N ASN A 132 -1.60 9.58 0.74
CA ASN A 132 -2.13 8.79 1.86
C ASN A 132 -2.27 9.60 3.14
N LYS A 133 -1.22 10.34 3.54
CA LYS A 133 -1.24 11.17 4.75
C LYS A 133 -2.34 12.23 4.73
N GLN A 134 -2.67 12.74 3.55
CA GLN A 134 -3.69 13.77 3.35
C GLN A 134 -5.09 13.18 3.06
N GLY A 135 -5.25 11.85 3.06
CA GLY A 135 -6.56 11.22 2.91
C GLY A 135 -7.15 11.26 1.50
N TYR A 136 -6.32 11.34 0.46
CA TYR A 136 -6.79 11.46 -0.93
C TYR A 136 -7.54 10.24 -1.46
N PHE A 137 -7.40 9.05 -0.86
CA PHE A 137 -7.91 7.80 -1.43
C PHE A 137 -9.19 7.31 -0.75
N ALA A 138 -10.22 7.02 -1.54
CA ALA A 138 -11.48 6.48 -1.04
C ALA A 138 -11.29 5.13 -0.32
N THR A 139 -10.43 4.27 -0.87
CA THR A 139 -10.14 2.92 -0.38
C THR A 139 -8.63 2.62 -0.46
N PRO A 140 -8.12 1.60 0.25
CA PRO A 140 -6.75 1.13 0.10
C PRO A 140 -6.42 0.71 -1.34
N GLU A 141 -7.38 0.12 -2.05
CA GLU A 141 -7.23 -0.30 -3.44
C GLU A 141 -7.04 0.90 -4.36
N ALA A 142 -7.77 2.01 -4.12
CA ALA A 142 -7.58 3.25 -4.87
C ALA A 142 -6.15 3.80 -4.73
N ALA A 143 -5.53 3.65 -3.56
CA ALA A 143 -4.14 4.05 -3.32
C ALA A 143 -3.16 3.20 -4.14
N VAL A 144 -3.38 1.88 -4.18
CA VAL A 144 -2.60 0.94 -5.00
C VAL A 144 -2.74 1.26 -6.49
N VAL A 145 -3.97 1.47 -6.97
CA VAL A 145 -4.25 1.85 -8.36
C VAL A 145 -3.53 3.15 -8.72
N PHE A 146 -3.60 4.18 -7.88
CA PHE A 146 -2.89 5.44 -8.12
C PHE A 146 -1.38 5.24 -8.24
N ARG A 147 -0.78 4.48 -7.32
CA ARG A 147 0.66 4.18 -7.33
C ARG A 147 1.07 3.49 -8.64
N ASP A 148 0.31 2.49 -9.06
CA ASP A 148 0.63 1.70 -10.25
C ASP A 148 0.47 2.55 -11.51
N GLU A 149 -0.65 3.27 -11.65
CA GLU A 149 -0.90 4.16 -12.79
C GLU A 149 0.17 5.27 -12.88
N LEU A 150 0.54 5.89 -11.75
CA LEU A 150 1.61 6.89 -11.75
C LEU A 150 2.96 6.29 -12.16
N THR A 151 3.27 5.08 -11.70
CA THR A 151 4.49 4.36 -12.11
C THR A 151 4.50 4.12 -13.62
N HIS A 152 3.39 3.65 -14.18
CA HIS A 152 3.23 3.45 -15.62
C HIS A 152 3.45 4.76 -16.38
N LEU A 153 2.78 5.85 -15.96
CA LEU A 153 2.90 7.15 -16.64
C LEU A 153 4.35 7.63 -16.69
N LEU A 154 5.12 7.44 -15.62
CA LEU A 154 6.51 7.88 -15.55
C LEU A 154 7.45 7.01 -16.37
N VAL A 155 7.34 5.67 -16.29
CA VAL A 155 8.27 4.78 -17.01
C VAL A 155 8.05 4.83 -18.52
N HIS A 156 6.80 5.04 -18.96
CA HIS A 156 6.44 5.23 -20.37
C HIS A 156 6.53 6.69 -20.85
N GLN A 157 7.10 7.60 -20.05
CA GLN A 157 7.30 9.02 -20.39
C GLN A 157 6.01 9.75 -20.84
N LYS A 158 4.86 9.38 -20.25
CA LYS A 158 3.56 10.03 -20.47
C LYS A 158 3.34 11.25 -19.57
N ALA A 159 4.17 11.39 -18.53
CA ALA A 159 4.20 12.53 -17.62
C ALA A 159 5.62 12.71 -17.04
N ALA A 160 5.91 13.91 -16.55
CA ALA A 160 7.14 14.24 -15.82
C ALA A 160 6.87 15.32 -14.77
N PHE A 161 7.78 15.44 -13.81
CA PHE A 161 7.74 16.48 -12.76
C PHE A 161 8.96 17.39 -12.90
N ASN A 162 8.81 18.64 -12.44
CA ASN A 162 9.86 19.64 -12.40
C ASN A 162 10.64 19.64 -11.08
#